data_AF-A0A9P4Y6D2-F1
#
_entry.id   AF-A0A9P4Y6D2-F1
#
_cell.length_a   1.000
_cell.length_b   1.000
_cell.length_c   1.000
_cell.angle_alpha   90.00
_cell.angle_beta   90.00
_cell.angle_gamma   90.00
#
_symmetry.space_group_name_H-M   'P 1'
#
loop_
_entity.id
_entity.type
_entity.pdbx_description
1 polymer ?
#
loop_
_entity_poly.entity_id
_entity_poly.type
_entity_poly.pdbx_seq_one_letter_code
_entity_poly.pdbx_strand_id
1 'polypeptide(L)'
;PSASTYTDAETNITFLGYETTTGFKFGMALPASPTTDLIVQIISPLKNGGGWGGIDFGSEMTGYLMIAAWPDTTKTDTVLISPRIATGYEVSNGANVYTASNITITQIPSGTFVNGTHVAATFVCAGCIVADSFKSDVSTGSATFSYAYALTAVPNPDEVDTQLSDH
;
A
#
# COMPACT_ATOMS: atom_id res chain seq x y z
N PRO A 1 -9.00 6.00 -14.13
CA PRO A 1 -9.88 6.73 -13.19
C PRO A 1 -9.10 7.89 -12.59
N SER A 2 -9.76 8.96 -12.17
CA SER A 2 -9.09 10.12 -11.54
C SER A 2 -9.29 10.09 -10.04
N ALA A 3 -8.24 10.43 -9.30
CA ALA A 3 -8.33 10.61 -7.86
C ALA A 3 -9.16 11.86 -7.50
N SER A 4 -9.74 11.85 -6.31
CA SER A 4 -10.46 12.99 -5.72
C SER A 4 -10.08 13.16 -4.26
N THR A 5 -10.30 14.35 -3.72
CA THR A 5 -10.05 14.64 -2.32
C THR A 5 -11.18 14.11 -1.44
N TYR A 6 -10.84 13.46 -0.33
CA TYR A 6 -11.78 13.10 0.72
C TYR A 6 -11.12 13.25 2.10
N THR A 7 -11.93 13.47 3.13
CA THR A 7 -11.46 13.44 4.52
C THR A 7 -11.87 12.11 5.13
N ASP A 8 -10.89 11.37 5.62
CA ASP A 8 -11.08 10.10 6.32
C ASP A 8 -11.64 10.35 7.72
N ALA A 9 -12.73 9.67 8.09
CA ALA A 9 -13.44 9.93 9.33
C ALA A 9 -12.68 9.40 10.58
N GLU A 10 -11.89 8.35 10.43
CA GLU A 10 -11.16 7.71 11.54
C GLU A 10 -9.88 8.48 11.91
N THR A 11 -9.22 9.08 10.92
CA THR A 11 -7.96 9.82 11.11
C THR A 11 -8.12 11.34 11.03
N ASN A 12 -9.22 11.84 10.47
CA ASN A 12 -9.44 13.24 10.12
C ASN A 12 -8.37 13.81 9.14
N ILE A 13 -7.70 12.93 8.40
CA ILE A 13 -6.71 13.31 7.37
C ILE A 13 -7.44 13.48 6.03
N THR A 14 -7.14 14.57 5.33
CA THR A 14 -7.57 14.75 3.94
C THR A 14 -6.57 14.09 3.00
N PHE A 15 -7.06 13.11 2.22
CA PHE A 15 -6.29 12.38 1.22
C PHE A 15 -6.71 12.81 -0.18
N LEU A 16 -5.77 12.75 -1.12
CA LEU A 16 -6.06 12.58 -2.54
C LEU A 16 -6.07 11.07 -2.82
N GLY A 17 -7.16 10.52 -3.34
CA GLY A 17 -7.24 9.07 -3.51
C GLY A 17 -8.36 8.59 -4.42
N TYR A 18 -8.51 7.28 -4.46
CA TYR A 18 -9.46 6.58 -5.33
C TYR A 18 -10.02 5.35 -4.63
N GLU A 19 -11.31 5.09 -4.85
CA GLU A 19 -12.03 3.93 -4.33
C GLU A 19 -12.67 3.16 -5.49
N THR A 20 -12.47 1.85 -5.51
CA THR A 20 -13.05 0.95 -6.50
C THR A 20 -14.46 0.56 -6.09
N THR A 21 -15.28 0.14 -7.05
CA THR A 21 -16.58 -0.47 -6.75
C THR A 21 -16.47 -1.83 -6.03
N THR A 22 -15.27 -2.41 -6.00
CA THR A 22 -14.97 -3.68 -5.33
C THR A 22 -14.50 -3.52 -3.88
N GLY A 23 -14.40 -2.28 -3.38
CA GLY A 23 -14.06 -1.98 -1.98
C GLY A 23 -12.57 -1.78 -1.70
N PHE A 24 -11.72 -1.77 -2.73
CA PHE A 24 -10.33 -1.34 -2.57
C PHE A 24 -10.28 0.20 -2.55
N LYS A 25 -9.51 0.78 -1.65
CA LYS A 25 -9.30 2.22 -1.55
C LYS A 25 -7.84 2.55 -1.32
N PHE A 26 -7.38 3.55 -2.04
CA PHE A 26 -6.08 4.19 -1.84
C PHE A 26 -6.27 5.66 -1.49
N GLY A 27 -5.40 6.17 -0.62
CA GLY A 27 -5.26 7.61 -0.35
C GLY A 27 -3.81 7.97 -0.14
N MET A 28 -3.42 9.17 -0.56
CA MET A 28 -2.15 9.76 -0.19
C MET A 28 -2.31 11.20 0.29
N ALA A 29 -1.48 11.60 1.24
CA ALA A 29 -1.35 12.97 1.67
C ALA A 29 0.14 13.35 1.71
N LEU A 30 0.48 14.48 1.10
CA LEU A 30 1.82 15.05 1.12
C LEU A 30 1.88 16.17 2.16
N PRO A 31 3.02 16.36 2.84
CA PRO A 31 3.22 17.57 3.62
C PRO A 31 3.29 18.79 2.70
N ALA A 32 3.11 20.00 3.24
CA ALA A 32 3.10 21.24 2.47
C ALA A 32 4.39 21.49 1.66
N SER A 33 5.51 20.90 2.10
CA SER A 33 6.79 20.90 1.40
C SER A 33 7.31 19.46 1.35
N PRO A 34 6.87 18.64 0.38
CA PRO A 34 7.23 17.24 0.30
C PRO A 34 8.72 17.10 -0.03
N THR A 35 9.39 16.25 0.74
CA THR A 35 10.75 15.78 0.49
C THR A 35 10.70 14.30 0.12
N THR A 36 10.83 13.43 1.12
CA THR A 36 10.92 11.99 0.96
C THR A 36 9.71 11.24 1.51
N ASP A 37 8.83 11.95 2.22
CA ASP A 37 7.84 11.35 3.10
C ASP A 37 6.43 11.68 2.64
N LEU A 38 5.53 10.71 2.84
CA LEU A 38 4.10 10.85 2.56
C LEU A 38 3.28 10.01 3.53
N ILE A 39 2.01 10.34 3.68
CA ILE A 39 1.03 9.46 4.34
C ILE A 39 0.33 8.65 3.26
N VAL A 40 0.17 7.36 3.51
CA VAL A 40 -0.53 6.42 2.64
C VAL A 40 -1.68 5.78 3.41
N GLN A 41 -2.82 5.63 2.75
CA GLN A 41 -3.95 4.81 3.18
C GLN A 41 -4.17 3.70 2.15
N ILE A 42 -4.22 2.45 2.61
CA ILE A 42 -4.65 1.27 1.84
C ILE A 42 -5.81 0.65 2.62
N ILE A 43 -6.98 0.53 1.99
CA ILE A 43 -8.09 -0.29 2.49
C ILE A 43 -8.34 -1.37 1.45
N SER A 44 -8.23 -2.62 1.86
CA SER A 44 -8.35 -3.76 0.95
C SER A 44 -9.40 -4.74 1.45
N PRO A 45 -10.26 -5.28 0.57
CA PRO A 45 -11.25 -6.27 0.95
C PRO A 45 -10.58 -7.58 1.39
N LEU A 46 -11.22 -8.27 2.32
CA LEU A 46 -10.83 -9.56 2.86
C LEU A 46 -11.92 -10.60 2.62
N LYS A 47 -11.51 -11.86 2.60
CA LYS A 47 -12.40 -13.02 2.64
C LYS A 47 -12.05 -13.85 3.87
N ASN A 48 -13.02 -14.02 4.77
CA ASN A 48 -12.84 -14.75 6.03
C ASN A 48 -11.66 -14.19 6.87
N GLY A 49 -11.48 -12.86 6.87
CA GLY A 49 -10.37 -12.20 7.57
C GLY A 49 -9.00 -12.34 6.91
N GLY A 50 -8.90 -12.96 5.72
CA GLY A 50 -7.66 -13.12 4.97
C GLY A 50 -7.67 -12.39 3.62
N GLY A 51 -6.48 -12.03 3.15
CA GLY A 51 -6.26 -11.29 1.92
C GLY A 51 -5.08 -10.33 2.04
N TRP A 52 -4.77 -9.62 0.97
CA TRP A 52 -3.78 -8.56 0.94
C TRP A 52 -4.21 -7.46 -0.04
N GLY A 53 -3.71 -6.25 0.13
CA GLY A 53 -3.83 -5.17 -0.85
C GLY A 53 -2.54 -4.39 -0.97
N GLY A 54 -2.30 -3.80 -2.12
CA GLY A 54 -1.09 -3.06 -2.40
C GLY A 54 -1.29 -1.94 -3.40
N ILE A 55 -0.39 -0.96 -3.30
CA ILE A 55 -0.26 0.15 -4.23
C ILE A 55 1.15 0.15 -4.79
N ASP A 56 1.24 0.28 -6.11
CA ASP A 56 2.46 0.53 -6.85
C ASP A 56 2.57 2.04 -7.11
N PHE A 57 3.73 2.63 -6.81
CA PHE A 57 3.99 4.06 -7.03
C PHE A 57 4.34 4.38 -8.49
N GLY A 58 4.02 3.49 -9.43
CA GLY A 58 4.07 3.68 -10.86
C GLY A 58 2.87 3.07 -11.57
N SER A 59 2.96 3.07 -12.90
CA SER A 59 1.87 2.63 -13.79
C SER A 59 1.89 1.14 -14.11
N GLU A 60 2.97 0.44 -13.76
CA GLU A 60 3.17 -1.00 -14.03
C GLU A 60 3.86 -1.66 -12.85
N MET A 61 3.72 -2.99 -12.76
CA MET A 61 4.20 -3.78 -11.62
C MET A 61 5.73 -3.75 -11.43
N THR A 62 6.50 -3.73 -12.53
CA THR A 62 7.95 -3.96 -12.46
C THR A 62 8.73 -2.67 -12.31
N GLY A 63 9.69 -2.69 -11.39
CA GLY A 63 10.67 -1.63 -11.22
C GLY A 63 10.18 -0.42 -10.44
N TYR A 64 9.03 -0.47 -9.79
CA TYR A 64 8.54 0.61 -8.94
C TYR A 64 8.49 0.19 -7.47
N LEU A 65 8.56 1.18 -6.57
CA LEU A 65 8.27 0.96 -5.18
C LEU A 65 6.78 0.61 -5.02
N MET A 66 6.52 -0.56 -4.45
CA MET A 66 5.19 -1.01 -4.05
C MET A 66 5.09 -1.01 -2.53
N ILE A 67 3.92 -0.71 -1.98
CA ILE A 67 3.61 -0.96 -0.57
C ILE A 67 2.43 -1.93 -0.51
N ALA A 68 2.61 -3.05 0.17
CA ALA A 68 1.58 -4.05 0.42
C ALA A 68 1.19 -4.08 1.90
N ALA A 69 -0.07 -4.40 2.19
CA ALA A 69 -0.60 -4.56 3.53
C ALA A 69 -1.56 -5.75 3.63
N TRP A 70 -1.51 -6.45 4.77
CA TRP A 70 -2.36 -7.60 5.06
C TRP A 70 -2.58 -7.77 6.58
N PRO A 71 -3.60 -8.51 7.02
CA PRO A 71 -3.75 -8.93 8.41
C PRO A 71 -2.66 -9.91 8.84
N ASP A 72 -1.98 -9.63 9.95
CA ASP A 72 -1.25 -10.67 10.69
C ASP A 72 -2.27 -11.50 11.47
N THR A 73 -2.69 -12.63 10.91
CA THR A 73 -3.69 -13.51 11.50
C THR A 73 -3.17 -14.34 12.67
N THR A 74 -1.87 -14.24 13.00
CA THR A 74 -1.32 -14.84 14.23
C THR A 74 -1.63 -13.99 15.47
N LYS A 75 -1.99 -12.72 15.27
CA LYS A 75 -2.30 -11.74 16.32
C LYS A 75 -3.67 -11.12 16.08
N THR A 76 -4.28 -10.61 17.14
CA THR A 76 -5.56 -9.89 17.03
C THR A 76 -5.30 -8.47 16.54
N ASP A 77 -6.16 -8.00 15.63
CA ASP A 77 -6.19 -6.61 15.13
C ASP A 77 -4.83 -6.06 14.67
N THR A 78 -3.96 -6.93 14.15
CA THR A 78 -2.61 -6.54 13.72
C THR A 78 -2.53 -6.48 12.20
N VAL A 79 -1.98 -5.37 11.70
CA VAL A 79 -1.74 -5.14 10.27
C VAL A 79 -0.25 -5.14 10.01
N LEU A 80 0.18 -5.90 9.01
CA LEU A 80 1.54 -5.89 8.49
C LEU A 80 1.58 -5.04 7.23
N ILE A 81 2.65 -4.28 7.07
CA ILE A 81 2.88 -3.37 5.94
C ILE A 81 4.30 -3.59 5.47
N SER A 82 4.48 -3.85 4.18
CA SER A 82 5.79 -4.12 3.60
C SER A 82 6.03 -3.30 2.35
N PRO A 83 7.14 -2.55 2.31
CA PRO A 83 7.71 -2.06 1.06
C PRO A 83 8.23 -3.23 0.21
N ARG A 84 7.88 -3.24 -1.08
CA ARG A 84 8.17 -4.30 -2.05
C ARG A 84 8.59 -3.72 -3.39
N ILE A 85 9.14 -4.56 -4.26
CA ILE A 85 9.42 -4.27 -5.67
C ILE A 85 9.34 -5.54 -6.50
N ALA A 86 8.83 -5.42 -7.72
CA ALA A 86 8.84 -6.51 -8.69
C ALA A 86 9.98 -6.34 -9.69
N THR A 87 10.63 -7.44 -10.03
CA THR A 87 11.61 -7.54 -11.13
C THR A 87 11.10 -8.40 -12.28
N GLY A 88 9.88 -8.92 -12.16
CA GLY A 88 9.16 -9.70 -13.16
C GLY A 88 7.70 -9.89 -12.72
N TYR A 89 6.97 -10.71 -13.46
CA TYR A 89 5.54 -10.97 -13.23
C TYR A 89 5.26 -12.33 -12.60
N GLU A 90 6.30 -13.11 -12.31
CA GLU A 90 6.14 -14.42 -11.67
C GLU A 90 6.05 -14.22 -10.16
N VAL A 91 5.29 -15.07 -9.46
CA VAL A 91 5.17 -15.01 -7.99
C VAL A 91 6.55 -14.99 -7.29
N SER A 92 7.55 -15.67 -7.86
CA SER A 92 8.92 -15.71 -7.32
C SER A 92 9.71 -14.39 -7.43
N ASN A 93 9.27 -13.45 -8.27
CA ASN A 93 9.96 -12.18 -8.53
C ASN A 93 9.02 -10.97 -8.63
N GLY A 94 7.75 -11.16 -8.28
CA GLY A 94 6.68 -10.19 -8.42
C GLY A 94 6.47 -9.25 -7.23
N ALA A 95 7.02 -9.59 -6.06
CA ALA A 95 6.86 -8.78 -4.84
C ALA A 95 7.98 -9.03 -3.83
N ASN A 96 9.24 -8.82 -4.22
CA ASN A 96 10.38 -8.97 -3.32
C ASN A 96 10.46 -7.81 -2.33
N VAL A 97 11.06 -8.02 -1.15
CA VAL A 97 11.28 -6.94 -0.18
C VAL A 97 12.13 -5.84 -0.82
N TYR A 98 11.67 -4.59 -0.68
CA TYR A 98 12.41 -3.45 -1.20
C TYR A 98 13.63 -3.14 -0.33
N THR A 99 14.81 -3.08 -0.95
CA THR A 99 16.10 -2.89 -0.25
C THR A 99 16.98 -1.81 -0.87
N ALA A 100 16.54 -1.17 -1.96
CA ALA A 100 17.35 -0.19 -2.68
C ALA A 100 17.50 1.15 -1.94
N SER A 101 16.62 1.46 -0.98
CA SER A 101 16.77 2.58 -0.05
C SER A 101 16.08 2.29 1.28
N ASN A 102 16.41 3.09 2.31
CA ASN A 102 15.87 2.90 3.65
C ASN A 102 14.45 3.49 3.74
N ILE A 103 13.46 2.63 3.96
CA ILE A 103 12.07 3.01 4.18
C ILE A 103 11.69 2.71 5.63
N THR A 104 11.00 3.66 6.27
CA THR A 104 10.43 3.46 7.61
C THR A 104 8.91 3.63 7.55
N ILE A 105 8.20 2.62 8.03
CA ILE A 105 6.74 2.63 8.13
C ILE A 105 6.35 2.95 9.58
N THR A 106 5.61 4.03 9.79
CA THR A 106 5.02 4.37 11.10
C THR A 106 3.51 4.38 10.97
N GLN A 107 2.85 3.39 11.57
CA GLN A 107 1.39 3.27 11.53
C GLN A 107 0.73 4.44 12.25
N ILE A 108 -0.41 4.89 11.71
CA ILE A 108 -1.36 5.81 12.34
C ILE A 108 -2.46 4.92 12.94
N PRO A 109 -2.47 4.69 14.27
CA PRO A 109 -3.28 3.63 14.86
C PRO A 109 -4.78 3.78 14.61
N SER A 110 -5.32 5.00 14.59
CA SER A 110 -6.75 5.21 14.36
C SER A 110 -7.21 4.81 12.96
N GLY A 111 -6.32 4.83 11.96
CA GLY A 111 -6.61 4.41 10.59
C GLY A 111 -6.01 3.04 10.22
N THR A 112 -5.55 2.27 11.22
CA THR A 112 -4.88 0.98 10.99
C THR A 112 -5.54 -0.11 11.83
N PHE A 113 -6.35 -0.95 11.18
CA PHE A 113 -7.13 -2.00 11.85
C PHE A 113 -7.58 -3.07 10.86
N VAL A 114 -8.01 -4.21 11.39
CA VAL A 114 -8.59 -5.32 10.62
C VAL A 114 -10.02 -5.55 11.11
N ASN A 115 -10.93 -5.84 10.20
CA ASN A 115 -12.22 -6.42 10.54
C ASN A 115 -12.52 -7.62 9.62
N GLY A 116 -13.70 -8.23 9.74
CA GLY A 116 -14.04 -9.43 8.96
C GLY A 116 -14.09 -9.22 7.44
N THR A 117 -14.18 -7.98 6.96
CA THR A 117 -14.37 -7.66 5.54
C THR A 117 -13.23 -6.82 4.96
N HIS A 118 -12.43 -6.10 5.74
CA HIS A 118 -11.35 -5.25 5.26
C HIS A 118 -10.15 -5.23 6.19
N VAL A 119 -8.98 -5.02 5.59
CA VAL A 119 -7.79 -4.50 6.26
C VAL A 119 -7.66 -3.02 5.90
N ALA A 120 -7.49 -2.18 6.91
CA ALA A 120 -7.16 -0.76 6.75
C ALA A 120 -5.73 -0.54 7.27
N ALA A 121 -4.89 0.07 6.44
CA ALA A 121 -3.52 0.43 6.77
C ALA A 121 -3.31 1.91 6.46
N THR A 122 -3.18 2.74 7.50
CA THR A 122 -2.87 4.16 7.34
C THR A 122 -1.55 4.47 8.04
N PHE A 123 -0.57 5.01 7.34
CA PHE A 123 0.79 5.11 7.86
C PHE A 123 1.57 6.27 7.24
N VAL A 124 2.55 6.76 7.98
CA VAL A 124 3.63 7.59 7.44
C VAL A 124 4.64 6.65 6.78
N CYS A 125 4.92 6.90 5.50
CA CYS A 125 5.92 6.22 4.70
C CYS A 125 7.13 7.16 4.56
N ALA A 126 8.04 7.10 5.53
CA ALA A 126 9.24 7.92 5.53
C ALA A 126 10.29 7.32 4.59
N GLY A 127 10.87 8.13 3.72
CA GLY A 127 11.82 7.67 2.71
C GLY A 127 11.17 6.99 1.49
N CYS A 128 9.88 7.20 1.24
CA CYS A 128 9.15 6.52 0.15
C CYS A 128 9.02 7.34 -1.14
N ILE A 129 9.49 8.58 -1.19
CA ILE A 129 9.71 9.33 -2.42
C ILE A 129 11.17 9.15 -2.82
N VAL A 130 11.45 8.13 -3.64
CA VAL A 130 12.79 7.70 -4.04
C VAL A 130 12.88 7.51 -5.55
N ALA A 131 14.05 7.11 -6.06
CA ALA A 131 14.27 6.92 -7.49
C ALA A 131 13.33 5.86 -8.12
N ASP A 132 12.83 4.93 -7.31
CA ASP A 132 11.85 3.92 -7.74
C ASP A 132 10.39 4.37 -7.57
N SER A 133 10.14 5.57 -7.04
CA SER A 133 8.81 6.12 -6.87
C SER A 133 8.47 7.09 -7.99
N PHE A 134 7.25 7.02 -8.53
CA PHE A 134 6.66 8.00 -9.43
C PHE A 134 7.41 8.24 -10.76
N LYS A 135 8.41 7.41 -11.11
CA LYS A 135 9.45 7.64 -12.16
C LYS A 135 9.08 8.63 -13.26
N SER A 136 8.64 8.15 -14.42
CA SER A 136 8.38 8.95 -15.63
C SER A 136 7.35 10.06 -15.43
N ASP A 137 6.58 9.99 -14.33
CA ASP A 137 5.36 10.75 -14.16
C ASP A 137 5.57 12.04 -13.34
N VAL A 138 6.67 12.19 -12.59
CA VAL A 138 6.94 13.44 -11.82
C VAL A 138 7.16 14.65 -12.73
N SER A 139 7.67 14.44 -13.95
CA SER A 139 8.09 15.52 -14.84
C SER A 139 6.94 16.39 -15.39
N THR A 140 5.69 15.92 -15.29
CA THR A 140 4.50 16.59 -15.83
C THR A 140 3.56 17.15 -14.75
N GLY A 141 3.88 16.96 -13.47
CA GLY A 141 3.03 17.39 -12.35
C GLY A 141 1.86 16.44 -12.05
N SER A 142 1.84 15.23 -12.62
CA SER A 142 0.82 14.21 -12.38
C SER A 142 1.44 12.82 -12.33
N ALA A 143 1.15 12.02 -11.31
CA ALA A 143 1.64 10.65 -11.19
C ALA A 143 0.54 9.61 -11.46
N THR A 144 0.88 8.51 -12.12
CA THR A 144 0.00 7.34 -12.28
C THR A 144 0.41 6.28 -11.26
N PHE A 145 -0.60 5.68 -10.63
CA PHE A 145 -0.44 4.60 -9.67
C PHE A 145 -1.26 3.41 -10.12
N SER A 146 -0.75 2.22 -9.79
CA SER A 146 -1.44 0.96 -10.00
C SER A 146 -1.74 0.33 -8.64
N TYR A 147 -2.83 -0.43 -8.56
CA TYR A 147 -3.21 -1.13 -7.33
C TYR A 147 -3.48 -2.60 -7.63
N ALA A 148 -3.32 -3.43 -6.61
CA ALA A 148 -3.62 -4.85 -6.66
C ALA A 148 -4.12 -5.33 -5.30
N TYR A 149 -4.95 -6.35 -5.29
CA TYR A 149 -5.36 -7.02 -4.06
C TYR A 149 -5.76 -8.46 -4.37
N ALA A 150 -5.61 -9.36 -3.41
CA ALA A 150 -6.17 -10.70 -3.49
C ALA A 150 -6.95 -11.04 -2.22
N LEU A 151 -7.99 -11.86 -2.38
CA LEU A 151 -8.78 -12.40 -1.27
C LEU A 151 -8.17 -13.66 -0.65
N THR A 152 -7.08 -14.17 -1.24
CA THR A 152 -6.32 -15.29 -0.72
C THR A 152 -5.42 -14.82 0.41
N ALA A 153 -5.52 -15.44 1.58
CA ALA A 153 -4.62 -15.15 2.70
C ALA A 153 -3.17 -15.44 2.34
N VAL A 154 -2.25 -14.59 2.81
CA VAL A 154 -0.82 -14.84 2.68
C VAL A 154 -0.40 -16.08 3.51
N PRO A 155 0.60 -16.85 3.06
CA PRO A 155 0.99 -18.08 3.74
C PRO A 155 1.69 -17.86 5.10
N ASN A 156 2.47 -16.78 5.25
CA ASN A 156 3.20 -16.44 6.48
C ASN A 156 2.80 -15.02 6.94
N PRO A 157 1.65 -14.86 7.60
CA PRO A 157 1.04 -13.54 7.84
C PRO A 157 1.81 -12.66 8.83
N ASP A 158 2.69 -13.21 9.64
CA ASP A 158 3.59 -12.52 10.57
C ASP A 158 4.94 -12.11 9.95
N GLU A 159 5.22 -12.52 8.70
CA GLU A 159 6.49 -12.27 8.03
C GLU A 159 6.37 -11.19 6.96
N VAL A 160 7.16 -10.12 7.10
CA VAL A 160 7.15 -8.99 6.15
C VAL A 160 7.60 -9.37 4.75
N ASP A 161 8.28 -10.49 4.56
CA ASP A 161 8.74 -11.00 3.26
C ASP A 161 7.85 -12.10 2.67
N THR A 162 6.71 -12.43 3.31
CA THR A 162 5.77 -13.45 2.84
C THR A 162 5.44 -13.31 1.36
N GLN A 163 5.27 -14.45 0.70
CA GLN A 163 4.82 -14.49 -0.69
C GLN A 163 3.41 -13.90 -0.81
N LEU A 164 3.21 -13.05 -1.80
CA LEU A 164 1.89 -12.59 -2.22
C LEU A 164 1.43 -13.46 -3.39
N SER A 165 0.17 -13.94 -3.34
CA SER A 165 -0.42 -14.64 -4.48
C SER A 165 -0.64 -13.68 -5.65
N ASP A 166 -0.98 -14.22 -6.83
CA ASP A 166 -1.58 -13.40 -7.89
C ASP A 166 -2.87 -12.72 -7.37
N HIS A 167 -3.13 -11.52 -7.89
CA HIS A 167 -4.26 -10.65 -7.56
C HIS A 167 -5.50 -10.92 -8.44
#